data_AF-A0A259J9R0-F1
#
_entry.id   AF-A0A259J9R0-F1
#
_cell.length_a   1.000
_cell.length_b   1.000
_cell.length_c   1.000
_cell.angle_alpha   90.00
_cell.angle_beta   90.00
_cell.angle_gamma   90.00
#
_symmetry.space_group_name_H-M   'P 1'
#
loop_
_entity.id
_entity.type
_entity.pdbx_description
1 polymer ?
#
loop_
_entity_poly.entity_id
_entity_poly.type
_entity_poly.pdbx_seq_one_letter_code
_entity_poly.pdbx_strand_id
1 'polypeptide(L)'
;MIASGTVVRYFRLSHRYGIFFVLTYVVLLAITAAALAAGYGAAYFATAPLGLIPALLLGAVAAAGVFFGLMATLGKRLRLKQSLDLAEFSVDYARGRHPAIDARIAAFATRVREVARQGGVDEIVIAGHSLGAMHVVSLVAQVLAREPKFGTRIPIRLLTLGSTTAKFALHPAGTRLRAAAHKVHAAPAVGWAEFQARDDIVSFYKVNPVTLGHAGNADGRRRPFVRQITIRGLLTPKTYARFRFDVMRLHCQFFLANDRKAPYDFYAFICAPVTFDEMVRQIDGPMAIFAPDGALIPLAYRQATAVGGAAAKSAAKPAEPSTGRVKAGSRTRQTPKRRQNPKSRSRTRP
;
A
#
# COMPACT_ATOMS: atom_id res chain seq x y z
N MET A 1 9.58 -22.23 -4.55
CA MET A 1 9.97 -20.79 -4.54
C MET A 1 11.31 -20.54 -5.20
N ILE A 2 12.40 -21.21 -4.76
CA ILE A 2 13.73 -21.08 -5.38
C ILE A 2 13.79 -21.80 -6.73
N ALA A 3 13.57 -23.13 -6.75
CA ALA A 3 13.60 -23.94 -7.97
C ALA A 3 12.59 -23.46 -9.04
N SER A 4 11.48 -22.86 -8.61
CA SER A 4 10.46 -22.28 -9.50
C SER A 4 10.84 -20.91 -10.08
N GLY A 5 12.02 -20.36 -9.75
CA GLY A 5 12.49 -19.03 -10.15
C GLY A 5 11.67 -17.87 -9.57
N THR A 6 10.78 -18.12 -8.62
CA THR A 6 9.82 -17.13 -8.11
C THR A 6 10.51 -16.03 -7.32
N VAL A 7 11.52 -16.37 -6.52
CA VAL A 7 12.33 -15.39 -5.78
C VAL A 7 13.05 -14.43 -6.74
N VAL A 8 13.62 -14.95 -7.83
CA VAL A 8 14.27 -14.10 -8.86
C VAL A 8 13.26 -13.12 -9.47
N ARG A 9 12.03 -13.56 -9.74
CA ARG A 9 10.95 -12.68 -10.22
C ARG A 9 10.56 -11.62 -9.20
N TYR A 10 10.60 -11.93 -7.90
CA TYR A 10 10.40 -10.93 -6.84
C TYR A 10 11.45 -9.85 -6.92
N PHE A 11 12.75 -10.19 -6.99
CA PHE A 11 13.82 -9.19 -7.10
C PHE A 11 13.73 -8.35 -8.37
N ARG A 12 13.40 -8.98 -9.51
CA ARG A 12 13.20 -8.27 -10.80
C ARG A 12 12.07 -7.25 -10.74
N LEU A 13 10.97 -7.58 -10.05
CA LEU A 13 9.81 -6.69 -9.97
C LEU A 13 9.89 -5.69 -8.82
N SER A 14 10.37 -6.11 -7.64
CA SER A 14 10.54 -5.31 -6.44
C SER A 14 11.67 -5.87 -5.58
N HIS A 15 12.87 -5.28 -5.71
CA HIS A 15 14.02 -5.66 -4.89
C HIS A 15 13.74 -5.56 -3.38
N ARG A 16 12.94 -4.57 -2.94
CA ARG A 16 12.59 -4.40 -1.51
C ARG A 16 11.78 -5.57 -0.97
N TYR A 17 10.77 -5.98 -1.73
CA TYR A 17 9.96 -7.14 -1.37
C TYR A 17 10.81 -8.42 -1.41
N GLY A 18 11.70 -8.55 -2.41
CA GLY A 18 12.67 -9.65 -2.47
C GLY A 18 13.55 -9.74 -1.22
N ILE A 19 14.12 -8.61 -0.78
CA ILE A 19 14.91 -8.52 0.47
C ILE A 19 14.06 -8.91 1.68
N PHE A 20 12.86 -8.34 1.82
CA PHE A 20 11.94 -8.67 2.91
C PHE A 20 11.63 -10.16 2.98
N PHE A 21 11.35 -10.78 1.82
CA PHE A 21 11.06 -12.20 1.72
C PHE A 21 12.27 -13.07 2.10
N VAL A 22 13.46 -12.76 1.59
CA VAL A 22 14.69 -13.54 1.86
C VAL A 22 15.18 -13.36 3.30
N LEU A 23 15.01 -12.18 3.89
CA LEU A 23 15.43 -11.89 5.26
C LEU A 23 14.86 -12.89 6.27
N THR A 24 13.62 -13.35 6.06
CA THR A 24 12.99 -14.39 6.88
C THR A 24 13.84 -15.67 6.94
N TYR A 25 14.34 -16.13 5.79
CA TYR A 25 15.16 -17.33 5.68
C TYR A 25 16.59 -17.10 6.19
N VAL A 26 17.15 -15.90 5.97
CA VAL A 26 18.47 -15.53 6.51
C VAL A 26 18.47 -15.55 8.04
N VAL A 27 17.42 -14.98 8.67
CA VAL A 27 17.29 -14.99 10.13
C VAL A 27 17.10 -16.42 10.65
N LEU A 28 16.29 -17.24 9.98
CA LEU A 28 16.13 -18.65 10.36
C LEU A 28 17.47 -19.41 10.28
N LEU A 29 18.22 -19.23 9.19
CA LEU A 29 19.55 -19.83 9.03
C LEU A 29 20.53 -19.35 10.09
N ALA A 30 20.51 -18.07 10.45
CA ALA A 30 21.35 -17.52 11.51
C ALA A 30 21.01 -18.12 12.89
N ILE A 31 19.72 -18.29 13.20
CA ILE A 31 19.28 -18.97 14.44
C ILE A 31 19.74 -20.42 14.45
N THR A 32 19.56 -21.15 13.34
CA THR A 32 20.02 -22.54 13.22
C THR A 32 21.54 -22.65 13.34
N ALA A 33 22.30 -21.75 12.70
CA ALA A 33 23.76 -21.73 12.79
C ALA A 33 24.23 -21.46 14.22
N ALA A 34 23.62 -20.51 14.92
CA ALA A 34 23.92 -20.24 16.33
C ALA A 34 23.61 -21.44 17.23
N ALA A 35 22.49 -22.13 16.99
CA ALA A 35 22.13 -23.35 17.70
C ALA A 35 23.13 -24.49 17.47
N LEU A 36 23.51 -24.72 16.21
CA LEU A 36 24.50 -25.75 15.86
C LEU A 36 25.88 -25.43 16.43
N ALA A 37 26.32 -24.17 16.40
CA ALA A 37 27.58 -23.74 17.00
C ALA A 37 27.60 -23.96 18.52
N ALA A 38 26.50 -23.64 19.21
CA ALA A 38 26.36 -23.90 20.64
C ALA A 38 26.38 -25.40 20.96
N GLY A 39 25.66 -26.21 20.18
CA GLY A 39 25.65 -27.66 20.35
C GLY A 39 27.01 -28.31 20.08
N TYR A 40 27.70 -27.86 19.02
CA TYR A 40 29.06 -28.31 18.72
C TYR A 40 30.03 -27.96 19.84
N GLY A 41 30.00 -26.72 20.34
CA GLY A 41 30.83 -26.30 21.47
C GLY A 41 30.58 -27.14 22.72
N ALA A 42 29.32 -27.37 23.08
CA ALA A 42 28.96 -28.19 24.22
C ALA A 42 29.46 -29.65 24.08
N ALA A 43 29.28 -30.26 22.90
CA ALA A 43 29.80 -31.61 22.63
C ALA A 43 31.33 -31.65 22.68
N TYR A 44 32.01 -30.68 22.07
CA TYR A 44 33.47 -30.61 22.03
C TYR A 44 34.08 -30.61 23.43
N PHE A 45 33.61 -29.72 24.31
CA PHE A 45 34.11 -29.63 25.68
C PHE A 45 33.71 -30.82 26.57
N ALA A 46 32.58 -31.48 26.28
CA ALA A 46 32.10 -32.62 27.03
C ALA A 46 32.70 -33.97 26.59
N THR A 47 33.33 -34.04 25.41
CA THR A 47 33.83 -35.31 24.85
C THR A 47 34.94 -35.91 25.70
N ALA A 48 35.91 -35.11 26.13
CA ALA A 48 37.00 -35.58 26.97
C ALA A 48 36.54 -36.10 28.35
N PRO A 49 35.68 -35.38 29.11
CA PRO A 49 35.25 -35.86 30.43
C PRO A 49 34.15 -36.93 30.41
N LEU A 50 33.26 -36.97 29.41
CA LEU A 50 32.05 -37.80 29.44
C LEU A 50 32.03 -38.91 28.37
N GLY A 51 33.00 -38.91 27.45
CA GLY A 51 32.99 -39.79 26.29
C GLY A 51 32.03 -39.31 25.19
N LEU A 52 32.12 -39.94 24.02
CA LEU A 52 31.47 -39.45 22.79
C LEU A 52 29.94 -39.40 22.88
N ILE A 53 29.29 -40.48 23.33
CA ILE A 53 27.82 -40.58 23.30
C ILE A 53 27.17 -39.54 24.23
N PRO A 54 27.54 -39.42 25.52
CA PRO A 54 26.97 -38.39 26.40
C PRO A 54 27.26 -36.96 25.93
N ALA A 55 28.44 -36.72 25.34
CA ALA A 55 28.80 -35.42 24.78
C ALA A 55 27.91 -35.04 23.58
N LEU A 56 27.61 -35.99 22.68
CA LEU A 56 26.68 -35.76 21.57
C LEU A 56 25.27 -35.46 22.06
N LEU A 57 24.79 -36.16 23.09
CA LEU A 57 23.49 -35.89 23.71
C LEU A 57 23.44 -34.48 24.33
N LEU A 58 24.49 -34.09 25.06
CA LEU A 58 24.58 -32.74 25.62
C LEU A 58 24.61 -31.67 24.52
N GLY A 59 25.35 -31.90 23.45
CA GLY A 59 25.39 -31.04 22.28
C GLY A 59 24.02 -30.89 21.62
N ALA A 60 23.28 -31.99 21.45
CA ALA A 60 21.93 -31.97 20.89
C ALA A 60 20.96 -31.17 21.79
N VAL A 61 21.01 -31.37 23.11
CA VAL A 61 20.19 -30.62 24.08
C VAL A 61 20.54 -29.13 24.05
N ALA A 62 21.83 -28.77 24.01
CA ALA A 62 22.28 -27.39 23.93
C ALA A 62 21.82 -26.72 22.63
N ALA A 63 21.96 -27.40 21.48
CA ALA A 63 21.48 -26.90 20.19
C ALA A 63 19.96 -26.69 20.21
N ALA A 64 19.19 -27.67 20.70
CA ALA A 64 17.75 -27.56 20.82
C ALA A 64 17.35 -26.39 21.73
N GLY A 65 17.97 -26.27 22.90
CA GLY A 65 17.72 -25.19 23.87
C GLY A 65 17.96 -23.80 23.27
N VAL A 66 19.09 -23.61 22.57
CA VAL A 66 19.40 -22.34 21.89
C VAL A 66 18.43 -22.08 20.75
N PHE A 67 18.13 -23.08 19.91
CA PHE A 67 17.20 -22.92 18.79
C PHE A 67 15.81 -22.50 19.28
N PHE A 68 15.21 -23.26 20.20
CA PHE A 68 13.88 -22.98 20.73
C PHE A 68 13.86 -21.68 21.55
N GLY A 69 14.91 -21.38 22.30
CA GLY A 69 15.06 -20.11 23.03
C GLY A 69 15.09 -18.90 22.10
N LEU A 70 15.88 -18.96 21.02
CA LEU A 70 15.94 -17.90 20.01
C LEU A 70 14.64 -17.79 19.21
N MET A 71 14.00 -18.90 18.86
CA MET A 71 12.68 -18.89 18.21
C MET A 71 11.59 -18.28 19.11
N ALA A 72 11.59 -18.60 20.41
CA ALA A 72 10.63 -18.07 21.38
C ALA A 72 10.81 -16.56 21.66
N THR A 73 12.03 -16.04 21.48
CA THR A 73 12.37 -14.64 21.72
C THR A 73 12.47 -13.84 20.42
N LEU A 74 13.58 -13.94 19.70
CA LEU A 74 13.86 -13.25 18.45
C LEU A 74 12.89 -13.67 17.35
N GLY A 75 12.64 -14.97 17.19
CA GLY A 75 11.69 -15.49 16.22
C GLY A 75 10.28 -14.95 16.43
N LYS A 76 9.82 -14.86 17.69
CA LYS A 76 8.54 -14.23 18.04
C LYS A 76 8.53 -12.72 17.73
N ARG A 77 9.57 -11.99 18.13
CA ARG A 77 9.69 -10.53 17.86
C ARG A 77 9.68 -10.22 16.37
N LEU A 78 10.34 -11.04 15.56
CA LEU A 78 10.42 -10.90 14.10
C LEU A 78 9.28 -11.62 13.36
N ARG A 79 8.31 -12.20 14.07
CA ARG A 79 7.17 -12.94 13.51
C ARG A 79 7.58 -14.06 12.56
N LEU A 80 8.71 -14.71 12.82
CA LEU A 80 9.32 -15.69 11.93
C LEU A 80 8.38 -16.87 11.62
N LYS A 81 7.69 -17.40 12.63
CA LYS A 81 6.67 -18.44 12.43
C LYS A 81 5.58 -17.98 11.45
N GLN A 82 5.01 -16.80 11.67
CA GLN A 82 3.97 -16.24 10.81
C GLN A 82 4.46 -16.07 9.37
N SER A 83 5.71 -15.61 9.18
CA SER A 83 6.30 -15.45 7.85
C SER A 83 6.52 -16.79 7.13
N LEU A 84 6.93 -17.83 7.85
CA LEU A 84 7.10 -19.19 7.33
C LEU A 84 5.75 -19.82 6.96
N ASP A 85 4.76 -19.76 7.86
CA ASP A 85 3.39 -20.21 7.61
C ASP A 85 2.82 -19.50 6.35
N LEU A 86 3.11 -18.20 6.20
CA LEU A 86 2.66 -17.42 5.05
C LEU A 86 3.37 -17.83 3.75
N ALA A 87 4.63 -18.26 3.81
CA ALA A 87 5.35 -18.75 2.65
C ALA A 87 4.79 -20.09 2.15
N GLU A 88 4.50 -21.01 3.08
CA GLU A 88 3.82 -22.28 2.80
C GLU A 88 2.45 -22.05 2.20
N PHE A 89 1.62 -21.24 2.87
CA PHE A 89 0.32 -20.81 2.38
C PHE A 89 0.37 -20.26 0.95
N SER A 90 1.43 -19.52 0.61
CA SER A 90 1.57 -18.92 -0.72
C SER A 90 1.79 -19.94 -1.82
N VAL A 91 2.54 -21.00 -1.53
CA VAL A 91 2.75 -22.10 -2.48
C VAL A 91 1.46 -22.89 -2.65
N ASP A 92 0.77 -23.20 -1.55
CA ASP A 92 -0.46 -24.00 -1.59
C ASP A 92 -1.61 -23.27 -2.25
N TYR A 93 -1.80 -21.99 -1.92
CA TYR A 93 -2.79 -21.16 -2.60
C TYR A 93 -2.51 -21.04 -4.10
N ALA A 94 -1.26 -20.80 -4.49
CA ALA A 94 -0.88 -20.72 -5.90
C ALA A 94 -1.12 -22.05 -6.64
N ARG A 95 -1.03 -23.20 -5.95
CA ARG A 95 -1.30 -24.53 -6.51
C ARG A 95 -2.77 -24.97 -6.39
N GLY A 96 -3.64 -24.14 -5.82
CA GLY A 96 -5.04 -24.50 -5.59
C GLY A 96 -5.25 -25.54 -4.49
N ARG A 97 -4.29 -25.71 -3.57
CA ARG A 97 -4.31 -26.71 -2.49
C ARG A 97 -4.82 -26.13 -1.17
N HIS A 98 -5.86 -25.29 -1.22
CA HIS A 98 -6.41 -24.69 -0.01
C HIS A 98 -7.95 -24.59 -0.06
N PRO A 99 -8.67 -25.72 0.02
CA PRO A 99 -10.13 -25.78 -0.15
C PRO A 99 -10.89 -24.90 0.85
N ALA A 100 -10.39 -24.75 2.08
CA ALA A 100 -11.02 -23.87 3.08
C ALA A 100 -11.01 -22.38 2.66
N ILE A 101 -9.98 -21.92 1.96
CA ILE A 101 -9.93 -20.55 1.43
C ILE A 101 -10.86 -20.43 0.22
N ASP A 102 -10.87 -21.42 -0.65
CA ASP A 102 -11.76 -21.42 -1.81
C ASP A 102 -13.24 -21.38 -1.37
N ALA A 103 -13.60 -22.11 -0.31
CA ALA A 103 -14.91 -22.06 0.32
C ALA A 103 -15.24 -20.68 0.90
N ARG A 104 -14.28 -20.02 1.59
CA ARG A 104 -14.46 -18.66 2.11
C ARG A 104 -14.66 -17.63 1.00
N ILE A 105 -13.88 -17.72 -0.09
CA ILE A 105 -14.02 -16.87 -1.27
C ILE A 105 -15.40 -17.08 -1.91
N ALA A 106 -15.84 -18.33 -2.06
CA ALA A 106 -17.15 -18.66 -2.62
C ALA A 106 -18.30 -18.13 -1.74
N ALA A 107 -18.21 -18.28 -0.41
CA ALA A 107 -19.19 -17.75 0.52
C ALA A 107 -19.29 -16.22 0.42
N PHE A 108 -18.16 -15.52 0.34
CA PHE A 108 -18.17 -14.06 0.19
C PHE A 108 -18.69 -13.63 -1.19
N ALA A 109 -18.34 -14.34 -2.27
CA ALA A 109 -18.91 -14.13 -3.60
C ALA A 109 -20.45 -14.26 -3.59
N THR A 110 -20.99 -15.28 -2.90
CA THR A 110 -22.44 -15.44 -2.71
C THR A 110 -23.04 -14.27 -1.96
N ARG A 111 -22.43 -13.80 -0.86
CA ARG A 111 -22.92 -12.64 -0.12
C ARG A 111 -22.95 -11.37 -0.96
N VAL A 112 -21.88 -11.11 -1.74
CA VAL A 112 -21.79 -9.95 -2.63
C VAL A 112 -22.87 -9.98 -3.72
N ARG A 113 -23.11 -11.15 -4.32
CA ARG A 113 -24.21 -11.34 -5.29
C ARG A 113 -25.56 -11.06 -4.67
N GLU A 114 -25.80 -11.55 -3.46
CA GLU A 114 -27.08 -11.34 -2.79
C GLU A 114 -27.33 -9.86 -2.47
N VAL A 115 -26.32 -9.14 -1.95
CA VAL A 115 -26.42 -7.69 -1.74
C VAL A 115 -26.68 -6.96 -3.05
N ALA A 116 -25.99 -7.33 -4.14
CA ALA A 116 -26.20 -6.72 -5.45
C ALA A 116 -27.60 -7.01 -6.03
N ARG A 117 -28.18 -8.18 -5.74
CA ARG A 117 -29.52 -8.57 -6.18
C ARG A 117 -30.61 -7.83 -5.42
N GLN A 118 -30.44 -7.69 -4.10
CA GLN A 118 -31.33 -6.95 -3.21
C GLN A 118 -31.44 -5.48 -3.65
N GLY A 119 -30.32 -4.87 -4.02
CA GLY A 119 -30.28 -3.47 -4.43
C GLY A 119 -30.50 -2.51 -3.26
N GLY A 120 -31.00 -1.31 -3.55
CA GLY A 120 -31.18 -0.25 -2.54
C GLY A 120 -29.88 0.44 -2.11
N VAL A 121 -28.79 0.23 -2.85
CA VAL A 121 -27.49 0.89 -2.65
C VAL A 121 -27.02 1.50 -3.98
N ASP A 122 -26.32 2.62 -3.91
CA ASP A 122 -25.81 3.32 -5.09
C ASP A 122 -24.61 2.59 -5.71
N GLU A 123 -23.79 1.92 -4.89
CA GLU A 123 -22.65 1.12 -5.32
C GLU A 123 -22.24 0.08 -4.27
N ILE A 124 -21.37 -0.86 -4.67
CA ILE A 124 -20.75 -1.83 -3.76
C ILE A 124 -19.23 -1.69 -3.86
N VAL A 125 -18.61 -1.25 -2.76
CA VAL A 125 -17.15 -1.18 -2.62
C VAL A 125 -16.65 -2.42 -1.87
N ILE A 126 -15.71 -3.14 -2.49
CA ILE A 126 -15.10 -4.36 -1.94
C ILE A 126 -13.62 -4.07 -1.69
N ALA A 127 -13.26 -3.92 -0.42
CA ALA A 127 -11.91 -3.58 -0.01
C ALA A 127 -11.08 -4.83 0.35
N GLY A 128 -9.83 -4.87 -0.10
CA GLY A 128 -8.87 -5.93 0.20
C GLY A 128 -7.49 -5.37 0.51
N HIS A 129 -7.05 -5.47 1.76
CA HIS A 129 -5.70 -5.12 2.18
C HIS A 129 -4.76 -6.33 2.12
N SER A 130 -3.54 -6.15 1.64
CA SER A 130 -2.50 -7.20 1.62
C SER A 130 -2.98 -8.48 0.93
N LEU A 131 -3.09 -9.60 1.66
CA LEU A 131 -3.64 -10.87 1.19
C LEU A 131 -5.13 -10.78 0.84
N GLY A 132 -5.87 -9.89 1.51
CA GLY A 132 -7.25 -9.59 1.18
C GLY A 132 -7.41 -9.15 -0.29
N ALA A 133 -6.40 -8.48 -0.87
CA ALA A 133 -6.43 -8.05 -2.26
C ALA A 133 -6.59 -9.22 -3.24
N MET A 134 -5.87 -10.33 -3.04
CA MET A 134 -6.04 -11.50 -3.91
C MET A 134 -7.38 -12.20 -3.71
N HIS A 135 -7.95 -12.17 -2.49
CA HIS A 135 -9.26 -12.72 -2.20
C HIS A 135 -10.37 -11.93 -2.89
N VAL A 136 -10.33 -10.59 -2.84
CA VAL A 136 -11.34 -9.75 -3.49
C VAL A 136 -11.26 -9.82 -5.01
N VAL A 137 -10.05 -9.92 -5.59
CA VAL A 137 -9.92 -10.17 -7.03
C VAL A 137 -10.48 -11.54 -7.41
N SER A 138 -10.17 -12.57 -6.63
CA SER A 138 -10.65 -13.94 -6.90
C SER A 138 -12.17 -14.07 -6.76
N LEU A 139 -12.76 -13.45 -5.73
CA LEU A 139 -14.20 -13.50 -5.50
C LEU A 139 -14.95 -12.84 -6.65
N VAL A 140 -14.51 -11.64 -7.08
CA VAL A 140 -15.20 -10.91 -8.17
C VAL A 140 -15.03 -11.66 -9.48
N ALA A 141 -13.87 -12.26 -9.75
CA ALA A 141 -13.67 -13.11 -10.91
C ALA A 141 -14.60 -14.35 -10.90
N GLN A 142 -14.85 -14.95 -9.74
CA GLN A 142 -15.82 -16.05 -9.60
C GLN A 142 -17.25 -15.60 -9.88
N VAL A 143 -17.64 -14.42 -9.39
CA VAL A 143 -18.96 -13.85 -9.68
C VAL A 143 -19.11 -13.57 -11.19
N LEU A 144 -18.14 -12.88 -11.80
CA LEU A 144 -18.13 -12.55 -13.23
C LEU A 144 -18.15 -13.80 -14.12
N ALA A 145 -17.58 -14.92 -13.67
CA ALA A 145 -17.63 -16.17 -14.42
C ALA A 145 -19.06 -16.75 -14.51
N ARG A 146 -19.92 -16.48 -13.53
CA ARG A 146 -21.31 -16.92 -13.48
C ARG A 146 -22.27 -15.86 -14.04
N GLU A 147 -21.94 -14.59 -13.81
CA GLU A 147 -22.74 -13.42 -14.20
C GLU A 147 -21.85 -12.42 -14.94
N PRO A 148 -21.66 -12.55 -16.26
CA PRO A 148 -20.77 -11.67 -17.03
C PRO A 148 -21.19 -10.18 -17.00
N LYS A 149 -22.47 -9.91 -16.75
CA LYS A 149 -23.03 -8.54 -16.58
C LYS A 149 -22.96 -8.05 -15.13
N PHE A 150 -22.25 -8.74 -14.23
CA PHE A 150 -22.12 -8.30 -12.84
C PHE A 150 -21.54 -6.89 -12.77
N GLY A 151 -22.26 -6.02 -12.08
CA GLY A 151 -21.93 -4.61 -11.94
C GLY A 151 -22.63 -3.65 -12.91
N THR A 152 -23.39 -4.12 -13.89
CA THR A 152 -24.13 -3.23 -14.80
C THR A 152 -25.35 -2.60 -14.13
N ARG A 153 -25.99 -3.31 -13.19
CA ARG A 153 -27.14 -2.80 -12.42
C ARG A 153 -26.70 -1.92 -11.26
N ILE A 154 -25.69 -2.36 -10.51
CA ILE A 154 -25.11 -1.65 -9.37
C ILE A 154 -23.60 -1.61 -9.57
N PRO A 155 -22.98 -0.42 -9.64
CA PRO A 155 -21.54 -0.27 -9.76
C PRO A 155 -20.77 -1.11 -8.73
N ILE A 156 -19.80 -1.92 -9.20
CA ILE A 156 -18.90 -2.69 -8.33
C ILE A 156 -17.52 -2.06 -8.36
N ARG A 157 -16.94 -1.82 -7.18
CA ARG A 157 -15.66 -1.13 -7.04
C ARG A 157 -14.72 -1.93 -6.16
N LEU A 158 -13.59 -2.35 -6.72
CA LEU A 158 -12.52 -2.98 -5.96
C LEU A 158 -11.55 -1.92 -5.46
N LEU A 159 -11.28 -1.97 -4.17
CA LEU A 159 -10.25 -1.17 -3.51
C LEU A 159 -9.19 -2.12 -2.97
N THR A 160 -8.03 -2.19 -3.61
CA THR A 160 -6.91 -2.99 -3.13
C THR A 160 -5.83 -2.09 -2.52
N LEU A 161 -5.29 -2.49 -1.37
CA LEU A 161 -4.43 -1.65 -0.55
C LEU A 161 -3.17 -2.41 -0.15
N GLY A 162 -1.99 -1.88 -0.47
CA GLY A 162 -0.72 -2.53 -0.14
C GLY A 162 -0.71 -3.98 -0.62
N SER A 163 -1.17 -4.23 -1.85
CA SER A 163 -1.48 -5.58 -2.30
C SER A 163 -0.24 -6.49 -2.35
N THR A 164 -0.41 -7.72 -1.87
CA THR A 164 0.57 -8.80 -2.03
C THR A 164 0.20 -9.76 -3.16
N THR A 165 -0.79 -9.43 -4.01
CA THR A 165 -1.25 -10.26 -5.14
C THR A 165 -0.10 -10.73 -6.04
N ALA A 166 0.87 -9.85 -6.33
CA ALA A 166 2.02 -10.19 -7.19
C ALA A 166 2.90 -11.31 -6.59
N LYS A 167 2.92 -11.48 -5.26
CA LYS A 167 3.60 -12.60 -4.59
C LYS A 167 3.14 -13.94 -5.17
N PHE A 168 1.83 -14.12 -5.28
CA PHE A 168 1.20 -15.35 -5.73
C PHE A 168 1.20 -15.42 -7.26
N ALA A 169 0.90 -14.30 -7.91
CA ALA A 169 0.77 -14.23 -9.36
C ALA A 169 2.10 -14.42 -10.10
N LEU A 170 3.25 -14.11 -9.50
CA LEU A 170 4.57 -14.36 -10.10
C LEU A 170 5.03 -15.83 -10.00
N HIS A 171 4.40 -16.63 -9.13
CA HIS A 171 4.66 -18.06 -9.06
C HIS A 171 4.20 -18.73 -10.37
N PRO A 172 4.92 -19.72 -10.94
CA PRO A 172 4.49 -20.41 -12.17
C PRO A 172 3.06 -20.95 -12.09
N ALA A 173 2.72 -21.58 -10.97
CA ALA A 173 1.37 -22.10 -10.69
C ALA A 173 0.30 -21.01 -10.46
N GLY A 174 0.67 -19.73 -10.29
CA GLY A 174 -0.26 -18.61 -10.05
C GLY A 174 -1.17 -18.24 -11.23
N THR A 175 -1.37 -19.13 -12.21
CA THR A 175 -2.21 -18.94 -13.40
C THR A 175 -3.64 -18.57 -13.02
N ARG A 176 -4.21 -19.23 -12.00
CA ARG A 176 -5.58 -18.97 -11.51
C ARG A 176 -5.78 -17.52 -11.10
N LEU A 177 -4.84 -16.96 -10.34
CA LEU A 177 -4.92 -15.57 -9.88
C LEU A 177 -4.66 -14.57 -11.00
N ARG A 178 -3.73 -14.88 -11.92
CA ARG A 178 -3.52 -14.06 -13.13
C ARG A 178 -4.79 -14.00 -13.98
N ALA A 179 -5.43 -15.15 -14.23
CA ALA A 179 -6.68 -15.24 -14.97
C ALA A 179 -7.82 -14.48 -14.26
N ALA A 180 -7.90 -14.57 -12.93
CA ALA A 180 -8.86 -13.79 -12.14
C ALA A 180 -8.66 -12.29 -12.30
N ALA A 181 -7.41 -11.80 -12.18
CA ALA A 181 -7.08 -10.39 -12.36
C ALA A 181 -7.43 -9.90 -13.78
N HIS A 182 -7.12 -10.68 -14.82
CA HIS A 182 -7.50 -10.36 -16.19
C HIS A 182 -9.03 -10.34 -16.40
N LYS A 183 -9.77 -11.29 -15.80
CA LYS A 183 -11.23 -11.32 -15.89
C LYS A 183 -11.87 -10.09 -15.24
N VAL A 184 -11.39 -9.70 -14.06
CA VAL A 184 -11.85 -8.47 -13.39
C VAL A 184 -11.51 -7.24 -14.23
N HIS A 185 -10.28 -7.17 -14.76
CA HIS A 185 -9.84 -6.06 -15.61
C HIS A 185 -10.65 -5.91 -16.89
N ALA A 186 -11.03 -7.02 -17.52
CA ALA A 186 -11.81 -7.05 -18.75
C ALA A 186 -13.29 -6.66 -18.54
N ALA A 187 -13.78 -6.61 -17.30
CA ALA A 187 -15.17 -6.27 -17.00
C ALA A 187 -15.36 -4.73 -16.92
N PRO A 188 -15.98 -4.08 -17.91
CA PRO A 188 -16.09 -2.61 -17.95
C PRO A 188 -17.00 -2.04 -16.85
N ALA A 189 -17.88 -2.85 -16.28
CA ALA A 189 -18.75 -2.44 -15.18
C ALA A 189 -18.04 -2.42 -13.81
N VAL A 190 -16.85 -3.01 -13.72
CA VAL A 190 -16.08 -3.14 -12.47
C VAL A 190 -14.95 -2.11 -12.43
N GLY A 191 -15.05 -1.15 -11.51
CA GLY A 191 -13.95 -0.22 -11.20
C GLY A 191 -12.93 -0.88 -10.28
N TRP A 192 -11.65 -0.51 -10.42
CA TRP A 192 -10.58 -1.04 -9.58
C TRP A 192 -9.53 0.03 -9.32
N ALA A 193 -9.34 0.40 -8.05
CA ALA A 193 -8.22 1.21 -7.59
C ALA A 193 -7.28 0.40 -6.70
N GLU A 194 -5.98 0.59 -6.88
CA GLU A 194 -4.91 -0.03 -6.10
C GLU A 194 -4.05 1.08 -5.49
N PHE A 195 -3.88 1.06 -4.17
CA PHE A 195 -3.05 2.01 -3.44
C PHE A 195 -1.76 1.35 -2.97
N GLN A 196 -0.63 1.93 -3.33
CA GLN A 196 0.70 1.41 -3.02
C GLN A 196 1.54 2.48 -2.34
N ALA A 197 2.39 2.08 -1.39
CA ALA A 197 3.22 3.00 -0.65
C ALA A 197 4.68 2.63 -0.79
N ARG A 198 5.54 3.64 -0.93
CA ARG A 198 6.99 3.43 -1.00
C ARG A 198 7.53 2.88 0.33
N ASP A 199 6.94 3.35 1.43
CA ASP A 199 7.30 3.00 2.81
C ASP A 199 6.91 1.57 3.19
N ASP A 200 6.03 0.93 2.42
CA ASP A 200 5.60 -0.44 2.63
C ASP A 200 6.51 -1.42 1.87
N ILE A 201 7.35 -2.14 2.62
CA ILE A 201 8.24 -3.17 2.06
C ILE A 201 7.60 -4.56 2.03
N VAL A 202 6.43 -4.73 2.63
CA VAL A 202 5.66 -5.99 2.66
C VAL A 202 4.83 -6.14 1.39
N SER A 203 4.46 -5.04 0.74
CA SER A 203 3.76 -5.04 -0.54
C SER A 203 4.66 -4.71 -1.73
N PHE A 204 4.07 -4.75 -2.92
CA PHE A 204 4.72 -4.32 -4.15
C PHE A 204 4.44 -2.84 -4.42
N TYR A 205 5.47 -2.11 -4.85
CA TYR A 205 5.40 -0.67 -5.14
C TYR A 205 5.67 -0.39 -6.62
N LYS A 206 4.82 0.43 -7.24
CA LYS A 206 4.80 0.69 -8.69
C LYS A 206 4.61 -0.57 -9.52
N VAL A 207 3.68 -1.43 -9.11
CA VAL A 207 3.37 -2.69 -9.81
C VAL A 207 1.91 -2.72 -10.22
N ASN A 208 1.63 -3.01 -11.48
CA ASN A 208 0.27 -3.22 -11.93
C ASN A 208 -0.17 -4.65 -11.51
N PRO A 209 -1.26 -4.82 -10.73
CA PRO A 209 -1.66 -6.13 -10.23
C PRO A 209 -2.23 -7.07 -11.31
N VAL A 210 -2.48 -6.56 -12.52
CA VAL A 210 -2.94 -7.35 -13.69
C VAL A 210 -1.74 -7.76 -14.54
N THR A 211 -0.97 -6.80 -15.05
CA THR A 211 0.14 -7.08 -15.99
C THR A 211 1.39 -7.59 -15.29
N LEU A 212 1.50 -7.40 -13.96
CA LEU A 212 2.70 -7.68 -13.16
C LEU A 212 3.95 -6.93 -13.66
N GLY A 213 3.75 -5.83 -14.38
CA GLY A 213 4.79 -4.91 -14.83
C GLY A 213 4.81 -3.62 -14.02
N HIS A 214 5.69 -2.70 -14.42
CA HIS A 214 5.77 -1.38 -13.79
C HIS A 214 4.47 -0.59 -14.00
N ALA A 215 3.94 -0.03 -12.92
CA ALA A 215 2.81 0.91 -12.96
C ALA A 215 3.32 2.34 -12.76
N GLY A 216 3.11 3.18 -13.78
CA GLY A 216 3.15 4.64 -13.60
C GLY A 216 1.90 5.13 -12.84
N ASN A 217 1.83 6.43 -12.59
CA ASN A 217 0.58 7.02 -12.11
C ASN A 217 -0.45 6.96 -13.26
N ALA A 218 -1.53 6.22 -13.07
CA ALA A 218 -2.60 6.13 -14.06
C ALA A 218 -3.32 7.49 -14.19
N ASP A 219 -3.79 7.82 -15.39
CA ASP A 219 -4.54 9.03 -15.73
C ASP A 219 -6.02 9.01 -15.27
N GLY A 220 -6.37 8.17 -14.30
CA GLY A 220 -7.74 7.99 -13.82
C GLY A 220 -8.64 7.19 -14.76
N ARG A 221 -8.23 6.96 -16.03
CA ARG A 221 -9.01 6.22 -17.03
C ARG A 221 -8.57 4.77 -17.15
N ARG A 222 -7.28 4.49 -16.92
CA ARG A 222 -6.73 3.12 -16.94
C ARG A 222 -7.10 2.36 -15.66
N ARG A 223 -7.69 1.18 -15.83
CA ARG A 223 -7.96 0.22 -14.75
C ARG A 223 -6.90 -0.89 -14.77
N PRO A 224 -6.42 -1.40 -13.63
CA PRO A 224 -6.57 -0.82 -12.30
C PRO A 224 -5.91 0.56 -12.21
N PHE A 225 -6.57 1.48 -11.52
CA PHE A 225 -6.01 2.78 -11.20
C PHE A 225 -5.01 2.61 -10.06
N VAL A 226 -3.72 2.55 -10.40
CA VAL A 226 -2.65 2.40 -9.41
C VAL A 226 -2.22 3.79 -8.92
N ARG A 227 -2.46 4.08 -7.63
CA ARG A 227 -2.05 5.31 -6.97
C ARG A 227 -0.93 5.05 -5.97
N GLN A 228 0.07 5.91 -6.01
CA GLN A 228 1.16 5.92 -5.05
C GLN A 228 0.82 6.88 -3.90
N ILE A 229 0.95 6.41 -2.67
CA ILE A 229 0.80 7.22 -1.46
C ILE A 229 2.10 7.23 -0.66
N THR A 230 2.20 8.19 0.26
CA THR A 230 3.36 8.32 1.15
C THR A 230 2.87 8.18 2.59
N ILE A 231 3.23 7.07 3.26
CA ILE A 231 2.75 6.79 4.62
C ILE A 231 3.24 7.86 5.60
N ARG A 232 4.46 8.37 5.41
CA ARG A 232 4.97 9.49 6.19
C ARG A 232 4.06 10.74 6.15
N GLY A 233 3.39 10.97 5.02
CA GLY A 233 2.47 12.10 4.86
C GLY A 233 1.14 11.93 5.59
N LEU A 234 0.79 10.69 5.97
CA LEU A 234 -0.43 10.35 6.70
C LEU A 234 -0.29 10.57 8.22
N LEU A 235 0.94 10.61 8.71
CA LEU A 235 1.27 10.57 10.13
C LEU A 235 1.93 11.88 10.58
N THR A 236 1.79 12.19 11.86
CA THR A 236 2.62 13.22 12.47
C THR A 236 4.09 12.77 12.51
N PRO A 237 5.07 13.69 12.52
CA PRO A 237 6.47 13.32 12.64
C PRO A 237 6.75 12.45 13.89
N LYS A 238 6.07 12.73 15.00
CA LYS A 238 6.18 11.98 16.26
C LYS A 238 5.70 10.54 16.11
N THR A 239 4.50 10.33 15.54
CA THR A 239 3.96 8.98 15.31
C THR A 239 4.79 8.20 14.31
N TYR A 240 5.20 8.83 13.20
CA TYR A 240 6.06 8.17 12.22
C TYR A 240 7.40 7.75 12.83
N ALA A 241 8.06 8.63 13.60
CA ALA A 241 9.32 8.31 14.25
C ALA A 241 9.20 7.10 15.21
N ARG A 242 8.06 6.96 15.89
CA ARG A 242 7.77 5.82 16.78
C ARG A 242 7.64 4.50 16.02
N PHE A 243 7.07 4.50 14.82
CA PHE A 243 6.72 3.28 14.09
C PHE A 243 7.51 3.03 12.80
N ARG A 244 8.46 3.90 12.43
CA ARG A 244 9.21 3.80 11.17
C ARG A 244 9.99 2.49 10.95
N PHE A 245 10.24 1.73 12.03
CA PHE A 245 10.89 0.43 11.98
C PHE A 245 9.92 -0.74 12.22
N ASP A 246 8.67 -0.46 12.59
CA ASP A 246 7.62 -1.48 12.67
C ASP A 246 7.00 -1.66 11.28
N VAL A 247 7.62 -2.56 10.53
CA VAL A 247 7.27 -2.89 9.14
C VAL A 247 5.79 -3.27 9.01
N MET A 248 5.24 -4.03 9.95
CA MET A 248 3.85 -4.46 9.89
C MET A 248 2.89 -3.31 10.23
N ARG A 249 3.24 -2.48 11.22
CA ARG A 249 2.46 -1.29 11.54
C ARG A 249 2.39 -0.31 10.36
N LEU A 250 3.49 -0.13 9.63
CA LEU A 250 3.49 0.66 8.39
C LEU A 250 2.65 0.00 7.30
N HIS A 251 2.80 -1.31 7.08
CA HIS A 251 1.98 -2.07 6.12
C HIS A 251 0.48 -1.99 6.44
N CYS A 252 0.08 -1.98 7.71
CA CYS A 252 -1.31 -1.81 8.11
C CYS A 252 -1.81 -0.35 8.04
N GLN A 253 -0.93 0.64 7.87
CA GLN A 253 -1.34 2.05 7.89
C GLN A 253 -2.32 2.41 6.76
N PHE A 254 -2.41 1.61 5.70
CA PHE A 254 -3.43 1.80 4.67
C PHE A 254 -4.85 1.84 5.23
N PHE A 255 -5.21 0.96 6.17
CA PHE A 255 -6.58 0.89 6.70
C PHE A 255 -6.72 1.47 8.10
N LEU A 256 -5.62 1.96 8.69
CA LEU A 256 -5.65 2.63 9.99
C LEU A 256 -5.92 4.12 9.79
N ALA A 257 -6.52 4.76 10.80
CA ALA A 257 -6.75 6.19 10.79
C ALA A 257 -5.44 6.96 10.60
N ASN A 258 -5.55 8.07 9.87
CA ASN A 258 -4.46 9.02 9.68
C ASN A 258 -4.36 9.98 10.87
N ASP A 259 -3.16 10.49 11.16
CA ASP A 259 -3.01 11.57 12.14
C ASP A 259 -3.31 12.95 11.52
N ARG A 260 -3.24 13.05 10.19
CA ARG A 260 -3.32 14.31 9.45
C ARG A 260 -4.22 14.14 8.23
N LYS A 261 -4.88 15.24 7.83
CA LYS A 261 -5.54 15.29 6.52
C LYS A 261 -4.51 15.04 5.43
N ALA A 262 -4.84 14.13 4.52
CA ALA A 262 -3.94 13.70 3.46
C ALA A 262 -4.72 13.32 2.20
N PRO A 263 -4.06 13.25 1.03
CA PRO A 263 -4.67 12.81 -0.23
C PRO A 263 -5.17 11.35 -0.26
N TYR A 264 -5.00 10.63 0.84
CA TYR A 264 -5.45 9.26 1.03
C TYR A 264 -6.00 9.09 2.44
N ASP A 265 -7.20 8.54 2.55
CA ASP A 265 -7.81 8.09 3.81
C ASP A 265 -8.75 6.93 3.51
N PHE A 266 -8.54 5.77 4.14
CA PHE A 266 -9.31 4.57 3.84
C PHE A 266 -10.81 4.77 4.04
N TYR A 267 -11.20 5.39 5.15
CA TYR A 267 -12.61 5.58 5.49
C TYR A 267 -13.28 6.59 4.55
N ALA A 268 -12.54 7.59 4.06
CA ALA A 268 -13.05 8.46 3.01
C ALA A 268 -13.35 7.71 1.70
N PHE A 269 -12.60 6.65 1.35
CA PHE A 269 -12.89 5.86 0.14
C PHE A 269 -14.08 4.91 0.28
N ILE A 270 -14.48 4.55 1.51
CA ILE A 270 -15.55 3.54 1.74
C ILE A 270 -16.80 4.09 2.42
N CYS A 271 -16.72 5.23 3.09
CA CYS A 271 -17.80 5.79 3.91
C CYS A 271 -18.15 7.24 3.56
N ALA A 272 -17.42 7.89 2.65
CA ALA A 272 -17.78 9.25 2.23
C ALA A 272 -19.13 9.26 1.51
N PRO A 273 -19.94 10.33 1.67
CA PRO A 273 -21.21 10.50 0.95
C PRO A 273 -20.97 11.00 -0.49
N VAL A 274 -20.03 10.36 -1.20
CA VAL A 274 -19.71 10.59 -2.62
C VAL A 274 -19.40 9.24 -3.24
N THR A 275 -19.54 9.14 -4.56
CA THR A 275 -19.22 7.88 -5.24
C THR A 275 -17.72 7.57 -5.17
N PHE A 276 -17.37 6.29 -5.12
CA PHE A 276 -15.98 5.82 -5.14
C PHE A 276 -15.22 6.38 -6.35
N ASP A 277 -15.84 6.38 -7.53
CA ASP A 277 -15.22 6.91 -8.75
C ASP A 277 -14.96 8.42 -8.65
N GLU A 278 -15.85 9.18 -8.01
CA GLU A 278 -15.63 10.60 -7.76
C GLU A 278 -14.40 10.81 -6.88
N MET A 279 -14.29 10.06 -5.78
CA MET A 279 -13.14 10.12 -4.86
C MET A 279 -11.82 9.73 -5.56
N VAL A 280 -11.81 8.62 -6.30
CA VAL A 280 -10.62 8.10 -6.98
C VAL A 280 -10.13 8.99 -8.12
N ARG A 281 -11.01 9.79 -8.74
CA ARG A 281 -10.61 10.73 -9.80
C ARG A 281 -9.88 11.97 -9.28
N GLN A 282 -10.02 12.30 -7.99
CA GLN A 282 -9.34 13.45 -7.39
C GLN A 282 -7.88 13.11 -7.10
N ILE A 283 -6.93 13.88 -7.65
CA ILE A 283 -5.49 13.70 -7.34
C ILE A 283 -5.25 13.88 -5.83
N ASP A 284 -5.82 14.94 -5.27
CA ASP A 284 -5.74 15.26 -3.85
C ASP A 284 -6.73 14.45 -2.99
N GLY A 285 -7.43 13.48 -3.61
CA GLY A 285 -8.31 12.52 -2.94
C GLY A 285 -9.30 13.20 -1.99
N PRO A 286 -9.38 12.78 -0.71
CA PRO A 286 -10.28 13.37 0.28
C PRO A 286 -10.09 14.88 0.48
N MET A 287 -8.88 15.41 0.27
CA MET A 287 -8.61 16.84 0.45
C MET A 287 -9.29 17.73 -0.62
N ALA A 288 -9.66 17.16 -1.77
CA ALA A 288 -10.46 17.85 -2.78
C ALA A 288 -11.98 17.70 -2.57
N ILE A 289 -12.40 16.86 -1.63
CA ILE A 289 -13.79 16.50 -1.40
C ILE A 289 -14.32 17.15 -0.11
N PHE A 290 -13.47 17.25 0.90
CA PHE A 290 -13.82 17.75 2.22
C PHE A 290 -13.11 19.06 2.54
N ALA A 291 -13.88 20.03 3.04
CA ALA A 291 -13.39 21.30 3.56
C ALA A 291 -12.61 21.11 4.89
N PRO A 292 -11.91 22.16 5.39
CA PRO A 292 -11.18 22.10 6.66
C PRO A 292 -12.01 21.67 7.88
N ASP A 293 -13.31 21.93 7.89
CA ASP A 293 -14.26 21.52 8.93
C ASP A 293 -14.86 20.11 8.70
N GLY A 294 -14.58 19.48 7.56
CA GLY A 294 -15.14 18.17 7.18
C GLY A 294 -16.43 18.26 6.37
N ALA A 295 -16.95 19.46 6.09
CA ALA A 295 -18.08 19.62 5.19
C ALA A 295 -17.73 19.20 3.75
N LEU A 296 -18.71 18.72 3.00
CA LEU A 296 -18.52 18.42 1.58
C LEU A 296 -18.34 19.71 0.79
N ILE A 297 -17.27 19.75 0.00
CA ILE A 297 -17.07 20.80 -0.99
C ILE A 297 -18.14 20.62 -2.08
N PRO A 298 -18.87 21.69 -2.50
CA PRO A 298 -19.89 21.58 -3.53
C PRO A 298 -19.33 21.05 -4.86
N LEU A 299 -20.10 20.21 -5.56
CA LEU A 299 -19.67 19.51 -6.78
C LEU A 299 -19.07 20.43 -7.85
N ALA A 300 -19.61 21.65 -8.01
CA ALA A 300 -19.12 22.66 -8.95
C ALA A 300 -17.63 23.00 -8.75
N TYR A 301 -17.12 22.91 -7.53
CA TYR A 301 -15.73 23.20 -7.19
C TYR A 301 -14.83 21.96 -7.20
N ARG A 302 -15.41 20.75 -7.23
CA ARG A 302 -14.68 19.47 -7.22
C ARG A 302 -14.23 19.01 -8.62
N GLN A 303 -14.87 19.50 -9.68
CA GLN A 303 -14.56 19.09 -11.05
C GLN A 303 -13.26 19.72 -11.59
N ALA A 304 -12.81 20.85 -11.04
CA ALA A 304 -11.60 21.55 -11.48
C ALA A 304 -10.28 20.84 -11.10
N THR A 305 -10.30 19.99 -10.08
CA THR A 305 -9.12 19.29 -9.51
C THR A 305 -8.95 17.85 -10.01
N ALA A 306 -9.87 17.35 -10.84
CA ALA A 306 -9.83 16.01 -11.39
C ALA A 306 -8.75 15.85 -12.47
N VAL A 307 -8.25 14.62 -12.64
CA VAL A 307 -7.28 14.26 -13.70
C VAL A 307 -7.90 14.55 -15.08
N GLY A 308 -7.58 15.72 -15.64
CA GLY A 308 -8.15 16.22 -16.91
C GLY A 308 -8.46 17.73 -16.93
N GLY A 309 -8.48 18.41 -15.77
CA GLY A 309 -8.80 19.84 -15.66
C GLY A 309 -7.67 20.82 -16.02
N ALA A 310 -6.47 20.34 -16.36
CA ALA A 310 -5.30 21.18 -16.63
C ALA A 310 -5.41 22.04 -17.92
N ALA A 311 -6.48 21.90 -18.71
CA ALA A 311 -6.69 22.67 -19.95
C ALA A 311 -7.52 23.96 -19.78
N ALA A 312 -8.07 24.26 -18.60
CA ALA A 312 -9.00 25.39 -18.41
C ALA A 312 -8.42 26.58 -17.62
N LYS A 313 -7.08 26.72 -17.53
CA LYS A 313 -6.45 27.93 -16.98
C LYS A 313 -5.90 28.82 -18.10
N SER A 314 -6.80 29.30 -18.96
CA SER A 314 -6.52 30.45 -19.84
C SER A 314 -7.83 31.09 -20.30
N ALA A 315 -8.59 31.69 -19.38
CA ALA A 315 -9.48 32.82 -19.68
C ALA A 315 -10.03 33.38 -18.36
N ALA A 316 -10.27 34.69 -18.35
CA ALA A 316 -10.88 35.49 -17.29
C ALA A 316 -9.96 35.90 -16.12
N LYS A 317 -9.22 36.99 -16.38
CA LYS A 317 -8.80 37.94 -15.34
C LYS A 317 -10.05 38.73 -14.92
N PRO A 318 -10.39 38.88 -13.62
CA PRO A 318 -11.52 39.71 -13.21
C PRO A 318 -11.20 41.19 -13.45
N ALA A 319 -12.19 41.93 -13.98
CA ALA A 319 -12.13 43.38 -14.18
C ALA A 319 -12.20 44.11 -12.84
N GLU A 320 -11.33 45.11 -12.64
CA GLU A 320 -11.42 46.08 -11.55
C GLU A 320 -12.57 47.07 -11.81
N PRO A 321 -13.28 47.54 -10.76
CA PRO A 321 -14.35 48.50 -10.92
C PRO A 321 -13.81 49.91 -11.14
N SER A 322 -14.40 50.59 -12.13
CA SER A 322 -14.11 51.97 -12.52
C SER A 322 -14.44 52.96 -11.39
N THR A 323 -13.50 53.85 -11.08
CA THR A 323 -13.81 55.13 -10.43
C THR A 323 -13.45 56.29 -11.37
N GLY A 324 -14.38 57.23 -11.48
CA GLY A 324 -14.41 58.27 -12.50
C GLY A 324 -13.40 59.40 -12.30
N ARG A 325 -12.98 59.92 -13.45
CA ARG A 325 -12.37 61.23 -13.76
C ARG A 325 -12.60 62.36 -12.73
N VAL A 326 -11.52 63.11 -12.45
CA VAL A 326 -11.46 64.58 -12.66
C VAL A 326 -10.08 64.95 -13.24
N LYS A 327 -10.07 65.78 -14.30
CA LYS A 327 -8.89 66.37 -14.97
C LYS A 327 -8.59 67.76 -14.38
N ALA A 328 -7.34 68.04 -14.09
CA ALA A 328 -6.62 69.33 -14.21
C ALA A 328 -5.16 69.05 -13.81
N GLY A 329 -4.07 69.56 -14.38
CA GLY A 329 -3.83 70.58 -15.39
C GLY A 329 -2.37 70.99 -15.21
N SER A 330 -1.52 70.70 -16.21
CA SER A 330 -0.27 71.41 -16.54
C SER A 330 0.94 71.46 -15.56
N ARG A 331 2.12 71.32 -16.19
CA ARG A 331 3.43 71.97 -15.93
C ARG A 331 4.53 71.25 -15.09
N THR A 332 5.65 71.11 -15.81
CA THR A 332 7.08 71.26 -15.42
C THR A 332 7.82 70.20 -14.60
N ARG A 333 8.65 69.42 -15.33
CA ARG A 333 10.11 69.30 -15.21
C ARG A 333 10.74 69.58 -13.84
N GLN A 334 11.37 68.57 -13.21
CA GLN A 334 12.74 68.60 -12.66
C GLN A 334 13.11 67.27 -11.96
N THR A 335 14.11 66.56 -12.49
CA THR A 335 15.13 65.85 -11.70
C THR A 335 16.19 66.89 -11.26
N PRO A 336 17.06 66.71 -10.22
CA PRO A 336 17.77 65.46 -9.89
C PRO A 336 18.24 65.27 -8.40
N LYS A 337 19.10 64.24 -8.20
CA LYS A 337 20.21 64.09 -7.21
C LYS A 337 20.04 63.24 -5.92
N ARG A 338 20.46 61.98 -6.08
CA ARG A 338 21.55 61.26 -5.36
C ARG A 338 22.38 62.05 -4.32
N ARG A 339 22.48 61.51 -3.09
CA ARG A 339 23.70 61.33 -2.24
C ARG A 339 23.30 60.60 -0.93
N GLN A 340 23.78 59.38 -0.72
CA GLN A 340 24.98 58.98 0.05
C GLN A 340 24.77 58.84 1.57
N ASN A 341 25.01 57.61 2.02
CA ASN A 341 25.19 57.10 3.39
C ASN A 341 26.32 57.83 4.15
N PRO A 342 26.39 57.78 5.50
CA PRO A 342 27.29 56.79 6.10
C PRO A 342 26.90 56.22 7.49
N LYS A 343 27.63 55.14 7.83
CA LYS A 343 27.63 54.27 9.02
C LYS A 343 28.04 54.96 10.35
N SER A 344 27.58 54.42 11.49
CA SER A 344 28.38 54.09 12.70
C SER A 344 27.52 53.18 13.62
N ARG A 345 27.89 51.94 13.98
CA ARG A 345 28.90 51.35 14.90
C ARG A 345 28.62 51.47 16.43
N SER A 346 28.43 50.29 17.04
CA SER A 346 28.87 49.84 18.39
C SER A 346 28.01 50.25 19.61
N ARG A 347 27.90 49.51 20.73
CA ARG A 347 28.67 48.37 21.28
C ARG A 347 27.98 47.80 22.55
N THR A 348 28.21 46.51 22.81
CA THR A 348 28.45 45.80 24.11
C THR A 348 27.38 45.60 25.22
N ARG A 349 27.25 44.29 25.53
CA ARG A 349 26.98 43.53 26.77
C ARG A 349 27.62 44.05 28.06
N PRO A 350 27.20 43.57 29.25
CA PRO A 350 27.60 42.25 29.79
C PRO A 350 26.62 41.09 29.52
#